data_AF-A0A2R5GWU3-F1
#
_entry.id   AF-A0A2R5GWU3-F1
#
_cell.length_a   1.000
_cell.length_b   1.000
_cell.length_c   1.000
_cell.angle_alpha   90.00
_cell.angle_beta   90.00
_cell.angle_gamma   90.00
#
_symmetry.space_group_name_H-M   'P 1'
#
loop_
_entity.id
_entity.type
_entity.pdbx_description
1 polymer ?
#
loop_
_entity_poly.entity_id
_entity_poly.type
_entity_poly.pdbx_seq_one_letter_code
_entity_poly.pdbx_strand_id
1 'polypeptide(L)'
;RTEDEPKMVLPASIAVLVVYDPADGQAAKALINRIQPHLRSPVRTASHVTEAKEEAKVANVAAMVVSGALQWNKSLVEAVACKLPHALVPVIVDETMIFQRTWHGAISYRMADEVQFDFCEPETAIISHLLDQFQLKGSGKHLHKIFDAFISYDRKARDMAKEIAKRLKDQHDLKIWLDENQGVQSADESVSQGIALSKVFLVLATEGYMDKVNRGDPRE
;
A
#
# COMPACT_ATOMS: atom_id res chain seq x y z
N ARG A 1 -19.64 32.37 10.94
CA ARG A 1 -18.95 31.32 11.72
C ARG A 1 -18.18 30.51 10.71
N THR A 2 -16.88 30.75 10.64
CA THR A 2 -15.91 30.01 9.81
C THR A 2 -15.85 28.58 10.32
N GLU A 3 -16.22 27.63 9.47
CA GLU A 3 -15.93 26.22 9.70
C GLU A 3 -14.41 26.06 9.58
N ASP A 4 -13.76 25.80 10.70
CA ASP A 4 -12.36 25.39 10.75
C ASP A 4 -12.23 24.10 9.93
N GLU A 5 -11.63 24.20 8.75
CA GLU A 5 -11.01 23.06 8.09
C GLU A 5 -10.09 22.37 9.12
N PRO A 6 -10.12 21.02 9.23
CA PRO A 6 -9.21 20.34 10.11
C PRO A 6 -7.79 20.61 9.63
N LYS A 7 -7.10 21.54 10.32
CA LYS A 7 -5.66 21.77 10.16
C LYS A 7 -4.99 20.43 10.33
N MET A 8 -4.42 19.92 9.24
CA MET A 8 -3.60 18.73 9.21
C MET A 8 -2.43 18.96 10.17
N VAL A 9 -2.58 18.49 11.41
CA VAL A 9 -1.53 18.54 12.42
C VAL A 9 -0.44 17.61 11.91
N LEU A 10 0.62 18.19 11.34
CA LEU A 10 1.76 17.44 10.81
C LEU A 10 2.26 16.47 11.88
N PRO A 11 2.18 15.15 11.66
CA PRO A 11 2.63 14.16 12.63
C PRO A 11 4.15 14.25 12.85
N ALA A 12 4.66 13.47 13.81
CA ALA A 12 6.09 13.35 14.12
C ALA A 12 6.96 13.36 12.86
N SER A 13 8.16 13.94 12.92
CA SER A 13 9.05 14.03 11.75
C SER A 13 9.44 12.65 11.23
N ILE A 14 8.71 12.12 10.25
CA ILE A 14 8.98 10.82 9.65
C ILE A 14 10.20 10.95 8.75
N ALA A 15 11.24 10.18 9.06
CA ALA A 15 12.40 10.02 8.20
C ALA A 15 12.06 9.04 7.07
N VAL A 16 11.97 9.55 5.85
CA VAL A 16 11.70 8.76 4.65
C VAL A 16 13.01 8.45 3.93
N LEU A 17 13.18 7.19 3.56
CA LEU A 17 14.26 6.72 2.68
C LEU A 17 13.68 6.33 1.33
N VAL A 18 14.20 6.89 0.24
CA VAL A 18 13.90 6.46 -1.13
C VAL A 18 15.02 5.52 -1.60
N VAL A 19 14.66 4.27 -1.91
CA VAL A 19 15.61 3.26 -2.39
C VAL A 19 15.28 2.91 -3.83
N TYR A 20 16.28 2.95 -4.69
CA TYR A 20 16.12 2.75 -6.13
C TYR A 20 17.32 2.03 -6.72
N ASP A 21 17.12 1.27 -7.79
CA ASP A 21 18.25 0.78 -8.57
C ASP A 21 18.91 1.97 -9.30
N PRO A 22 20.25 2.03 -9.43
CA PRO A 22 20.92 3.14 -10.13
C PRO A 22 20.36 3.47 -11.52
N ALA A 23 19.79 2.48 -12.24
CA ALA A 23 19.12 2.70 -13.52
C ALA A 23 17.89 3.62 -13.43
N ASP A 24 17.22 3.66 -12.27
CA ASP A 24 15.97 4.39 -12.03
C ASP A 24 16.19 5.78 -11.42
N GLY A 25 17.42 6.29 -11.44
CA GLY A 25 17.78 7.54 -10.76
C GLY A 25 16.94 8.76 -11.16
N GLN A 26 16.45 8.83 -12.40
CA GLN A 26 15.55 9.91 -12.84
C GLN A 26 14.16 9.80 -12.21
N ALA A 27 13.58 8.61 -12.17
CA ALA A 27 12.29 8.37 -11.54
C ALA A 27 12.37 8.63 -10.02
N ALA A 28 13.44 8.15 -9.37
CA ALA A 28 13.70 8.44 -7.96
C ALA A 28 13.82 9.95 -7.69
N LYS A 29 14.55 10.69 -8.54
CA LYS A 29 14.67 12.15 -8.42
C LYS A 29 13.33 12.86 -8.59
N ALA A 30 12.51 12.43 -9.56
CA ALA A 30 11.17 12.97 -9.76
C ALA A 30 10.28 12.73 -8.52
N LEU A 31 10.31 11.52 -7.97
CA LEU A 31 9.61 11.18 -6.73
C LEU A 31 10.04 12.06 -5.56
N ILE A 32 11.35 12.20 -5.34
CA ILE A 32 11.93 13.04 -4.27
C ILE A 32 11.45 14.49 -4.41
N ASN A 33 11.51 15.06 -5.61
CA ASN A 33 11.05 16.42 -5.87
C ASN A 33 9.56 16.61 -5.56
N ARG A 34 8.73 15.57 -5.77
CA ARG A 34 7.30 15.61 -5.47
C ARG A 34 7.01 15.48 -3.98
N ILE A 35 7.75 14.66 -3.22
CA ILE A 35 7.45 14.42 -1.80
C ILE A 35 8.16 15.38 -0.84
N GLN A 36 9.37 15.86 -1.17
CA GLN A 36 10.19 16.68 -0.28
C GLN A 36 9.48 17.95 0.23
N PRO A 37 8.70 18.69 -0.59
CA PRO A 37 7.98 19.89 -0.12
C PRO A 37 6.97 19.61 1.00
N HIS A 38 6.52 18.37 1.14
CA HIS A 38 5.52 17.97 2.14
C HIS A 38 6.14 17.37 3.41
N LEU A 39 7.44 17.16 3.43
CA LEU A 39 8.17 16.53 4.53
C LEU A 39 9.00 17.57 5.28
N ARG A 40 8.97 17.49 6.62
CA ARG A 40 9.79 18.36 7.48
C ARG A 40 11.26 17.95 7.51
N SER A 41 11.52 16.65 7.37
CA SER A 41 12.87 16.09 7.30
C SER A 41 13.31 15.95 5.85
N PRO A 42 14.60 16.14 5.54
CA PRO A 42 15.15 15.79 4.24
C PRO A 42 14.90 14.32 3.91
N VAL A 43 14.50 14.05 2.67
CA VAL A 43 14.38 12.70 2.13
C VAL A 43 15.79 12.13 1.97
N ARG A 44 16.00 10.95 2.53
CA ARG A 44 17.24 10.18 2.38
C ARG A 44 17.16 9.32 1.13
N THR A 45 18.30 8.97 0.56
CA THR A 45 18.37 8.17 -0.66
C THR A 45 19.40 7.06 -0.52
N ALA A 46 19.13 5.91 -1.14
CA ALA A 46 20.13 4.86 -1.30
C ALA A 46 19.96 4.17 -2.65
N SER A 47 21.05 4.11 -3.42
CA SER A 47 21.11 3.32 -4.66
C SER A 47 22.09 2.17 -4.60
N HIS A 48 22.90 2.12 -3.53
CA HIS A 48 23.86 1.05 -3.29
C HIS A 48 23.64 0.37 -1.94
N VAL A 49 24.06 -0.90 -1.85
CA VAL A 49 23.83 -1.76 -0.68
C VAL A 49 24.40 -1.14 0.61
N THR A 50 25.58 -0.53 0.54
CA THR A 50 26.22 0.07 1.72
C THR A 50 25.44 1.28 2.24
N GLU A 51 24.99 2.15 1.34
CA GLU A 51 24.14 3.30 1.67
C GLU A 51 22.82 2.82 2.27
N ALA A 52 22.17 1.86 1.61
CA ALA A 52 20.89 1.31 2.06
C ALA A 52 20.97 0.76 3.49
N LYS A 53 22.06 0.07 3.84
CA LYS A 53 22.27 -0.47 5.20
C LYS A 53 22.42 0.63 6.26
N GLU A 54 23.06 1.74 5.92
CA GLU A 54 23.29 2.84 6.87
C GLU A 54 22.04 3.71 7.00
N GLU A 55 21.46 4.12 5.87
CA GLU A 55 20.29 5.00 5.84
C GLU A 55 19.04 4.30 6.44
N ALA A 56 18.88 3.00 6.24
CA ALA A 56 17.75 2.27 6.81
C ALA A 56 17.79 2.15 8.35
N LYS A 57 18.93 2.41 9.01
CA LYS A 57 19.01 2.41 10.49
C LYS A 57 18.29 3.60 11.11
N VAL A 58 18.20 4.70 10.37
CA VAL A 58 17.68 5.99 10.86
C VAL A 58 16.39 6.40 10.17
N ALA A 59 15.99 5.68 9.12
CA ALA A 59 14.71 5.86 8.46
C ALA A 59 13.58 5.20 9.25
N ASN A 60 12.39 5.78 9.16
CA ASN A 60 11.16 5.22 9.69
C ASN A 60 10.44 4.36 8.66
N VAL A 61 10.52 4.75 7.38
CA VAL A 61 9.85 4.09 6.25
C VAL A 61 10.73 4.18 5.01
N ALA A 62 10.65 3.16 4.16
CA ALA A 62 11.35 3.11 2.88
C ALA A 62 10.36 3.09 1.71
N ALA A 63 10.45 4.07 0.83
CA ALA A 63 9.84 4.05 -0.49
C ALA A 63 10.76 3.26 -1.43
N MET A 64 10.31 2.10 -1.88
CA MET A 64 11.04 1.22 -2.77
C MET A 64 10.60 1.53 -4.20
N VAL A 65 11.50 2.07 -5.03
CA VAL A 65 11.23 2.42 -6.44
C VAL A 65 11.22 1.14 -7.27
N VAL A 66 10.02 0.59 -7.51
CA VAL A 66 9.83 -0.69 -8.16
C VAL A 66 9.87 -0.54 -9.67
N SER A 67 10.83 -1.23 -10.27
CA SER A 67 11.07 -1.34 -11.70
C SER A 67 11.57 -2.74 -12.05
N GLY A 68 11.65 -3.05 -13.35
CA GLY A 68 12.37 -4.24 -13.82
C GLY A 68 13.84 -4.29 -13.36
N ALA A 69 14.50 -3.15 -13.12
CA ALA A 69 15.87 -3.12 -12.62
C ALA A 69 15.94 -3.47 -11.12
N LEU A 70 15.10 -2.86 -10.28
CA LEU A 70 15.08 -3.15 -8.84
C LEU A 70 14.71 -4.62 -8.56
N GLN A 71 13.82 -5.21 -9.37
CA GLN A 71 13.41 -6.62 -9.26
C GLN A 71 14.62 -7.59 -9.17
N TRP A 72 15.66 -7.33 -9.96
CA TRP A 72 16.85 -8.17 -10.02
C TRP A 72 17.93 -7.76 -9.01
N ASN A 73 17.78 -6.60 -8.36
CA ASN A 73 18.71 -6.12 -7.35
C ASN A 73 18.39 -6.63 -5.95
N LYS A 74 18.45 -7.96 -5.80
CA LYS A 74 18.16 -8.66 -4.53
C LYS A 74 18.92 -8.09 -3.34
N SER A 75 20.21 -7.80 -3.51
CA SER A 75 21.08 -7.34 -2.43
C SER A 75 20.66 -5.97 -1.87
N LEU A 76 20.19 -5.07 -2.74
CA LEU A 76 19.71 -3.75 -2.33
C LEU A 76 18.39 -3.86 -1.57
N VAL A 77 17.44 -4.64 -2.11
CA VAL A 77 16.13 -4.86 -1.46
C VAL A 77 16.31 -5.49 -0.08
N GLU A 78 17.14 -6.54 0.03
CA GLU A 78 17.40 -7.22 1.30
C GLU A 78 18.09 -6.33 2.34
N ALA A 79 19.00 -5.45 1.90
CA ALA A 79 19.68 -4.50 2.78
C ALA A 79 18.70 -3.59 3.54
N VAL A 80 17.62 -3.17 2.89
CA VAL A 80 16.57 -2.35 3.49
C VAL A 80 15.55 -3.20 4.24
N ALA A 81 15.05 -4.27 3.61
CA ALA A 81 13.99 -5.11 4.15
C ALA A 81 14.38 -5.78 5.48
N CYS A 82 15.67 -6.09 5.67
CA CYS A 82 16.15 -6.63 6.95
C CYS A 82 16.10 -5.61 8.10
N LYS A 83 16.09 -4.31 7.80
CA LYS A 83 16.01 -3.23 8.80
C LYS A 83 14.60 -2.68 8.96
N LEU A 84 13.83 -2.66 7.88
CA LEU A 84 12.47 -2.13 7.83
C LEU A 84 11.46 -3.17 7.31
N PRO A 85 11.34 -4.35 7.95
CA PRO A 85 10.56 -5.48 7.41
C PRO A 85 9.06 -5.21 7.28
N HIS A 86 8.53 -4.19 7.96
CA HIS A 86 7.10 -3.82 7.94
C HIS A 86 6.87 -2.38 7.44
N ALA A 87 7.93 -1.71 7.02
CA ALA A 87 7.90 -0.30 6.65
C ALA A 87 8.43 -0.07 5.22
N LEU A 88 8.16 -1.02 4.33
CA LEU A 88 8.39 -0.89 2.90
C LEU A 88 7.11 -0.40 2.22
N VAL A 89 7.24 0.59 1.34
CA VAL A 89 6.17 1.11 0.47
C VAL A 89 6.62 0.92 -0.97
N PRO A 90 5.99 0.03 -1.74
CA PRO A 90 6.27 -0.12 -3.16
C PRO A 90 5.78 1.10 -3.94
N VAL A 91 6.68 1.77 -4.65
CA VAL A 91 6.36 2.87 -5.56
C VAL A 91 6.65 2.43 -6.98
N ILE A 92 5.60 2.20 -7.76
CA ILE A 92 5.71 1.67 -9.13
C ILE A 92 6.10 2.80 -10.06
N VAL A 93 7.23 2.65 -10.76
CA VAL A 93 7.71 3.62 -11.76
C VAL A 93 7.80 3.02 -13.16
N ASP A 94 7.46 1.75 -13.28
CA ASP A 94 7.53 0.92 -14.48
C ASP A 94 6.18 0.22 -14.65
N GLU A 95 5.46 0.52 -15.73
CA GLU A 95 4.11 -0.01 -15.96
C GLU A 95 4.08 -1.54 -16.03
N THR A 96 5.20 -2.16 -16.43
CA THR A 96 5.31 -3.63 -16.47
C THR A 96 5.26 -4.26 -15.07
N MET A 97 5.45 -3.45 -14.03
CA MET A 97 5.46 -3.84 -12.63
C MET A 97 4.13 -3.57 -11.91
N ILE A 98 3.08 -3.12 -12.61
CA ILE A 98 1.75 -2.88 -12.00
C ILE A 98 1.17 -4.15 -11.36
N PHE A 99 1.39 -5.32 -11.98
CA PHE A 99 0.82 -6.58 -11.51
C PHE A 99 1.78 -7.31 -10.57
N GLN A 100 1.59 -7.19 -9.25
CA GLN A 100 2.46 -7.81 -8.24
C GLN A 100 2.67 -9.33 -8.42
N ARG A 101 1.69 -10.04 -9.00
CA ARG A 101 1.80 -11.47 -9.32
C ARG A 101 2.93 -11.81 -10.30
N THR A 102 3.37 -10.85 -11.11
CA THR A 102 4.49 -11.02 -12.05
C THR A 102 5.84 -10.71 -11.42
N TRP A 103 5.86 -10.21 -10.19
CA TRP A 103 7.11 -9.84 -9.52
C TRP A 103 7.95 -11.08 -9.22
N HIS A 104 9.26 -10.89 -9.33
CA HIS A 104 10.26 -11.90 -9.07
C HIS A 104 11.31 -11.41 -8.07
N GLY A 105 12.18 -12.32 -7.63
CA GLY A 105 13.29 -11.95 -6.76
C GLY A 105 12.84 -11.45 -5.38
N ALA A 106 13.58 -10.50 -4.82
CA ALA A 106 13.36 -10.05 -3.44
C ALA A 106 12.07 -9.27 -3.24
N ILE A 107 11.65 -8.51 -4.26
CA ILE A 107 10.45 -7.69 -4.17
C ILE A 107 9.18 -8.55 -4.02
N SER A 108 9.12 -9.76 -4.61
CA SER A 108 7.93 -10.59 -4.55
C SER A 108 7.67 -11.14 -3.14
N TYR A 109 8.68 -11.69 -2.46
CA TYR A 109 8.46 -12.22 -1.11
C TYR A 109 8.59 -11.18 0.01
N ARG A 110 9.06 -9.96 -0.28
CA ARG A 110 9.12 -8.85 0.70
C ARG A 110 7.94 -7.89 0.62
N MET A 111 7.30 -7.78 -0.55
CA MET A 111 6.35 -6.70 -0.83
C MET A 111 5.15 -7.09 -1.71
N ALA A 112 4.98 -8.35 -2.14
CA ALA A 112 3.86 -8.71 -3.03
C ALA A 112 2.46 -8.58 -2.41
N ASP A 113 2.36 -8.41 -1.08
CA ASP A 113 1.08 -8.17 -0.39
C ASP A 113 0.96 -6.71 0.09
N GLU A 114 1.89 -5.84 -0.30
CA GLU A 114 1.91 -4.45 0.13
C GLU A 114 1.09 -3.58 -0.82
N VAL A 115 0.35 -2.61 -0.25
CA VAL A 115 -0.35 -1.61 -1.06
C VAL A 115 0.68 -0.80 -1.84
N GLN A 116 0.65 -0.91 -3.16
CA GLN A 116 1.53 -0.16 -4.04
C GLN A 116 1.02 1.26 -4.29
N PHE A 117 1.95 2.16 -4.60
CA PHE A 117 1.65 3.51 -5.08
C PHE A 117 2.08 3.63 -6.54
N ASP A 118 1.12 3.93 -7.42
CA ASP A 118 1.39 4.16 -8.84
C ASP A 118 2.04 5.54 -9.05
N PHE A 119 3.23 5.54 -9.61
CA PHE A 119 3.99 6.72 -10.00
C PHE A 119 4.53 6.61 -11.44
N CYS A 120 3.91 5.78 -12.28
CA CYS A 120 4.22 5.70 -13.71
C CYS A 120 3.93 7.04 -14.42
N GLU A 121 2.91 7.78 -13.95
CA GLU A 121 2.59 9.14 -14.39
C GLU A 121 2.77 10.16 -13.23
N PRO A 122 3.98 10.73 -13.04
CA PRO A 122 4.27 11.61 -11.91
C PRO A 122 3.36 12.83 -11.77
N GLU A 123 2.84 13.35 -12.88
CA GLU A 123 2.03 14.57 -12.90
C GLU A 123 0.62 14.37 -12.33
N THR A 124 0.03 13.20 -12.62
CA THR A 124 -1.32 12.82 -12.18
C THR A 124 -1.30 12.10 -10.82
N ALA A 125 -0.14 11.63 -10.37
CA ALA A 125 0.03 10.93 -9.10
C ALA A 125 -0.41 11.78 -7.89
N ILE A 126 -1.31 11.22 -7.07
CA ILE A 126 -1.88 11.84 -5.89
C ILE A 126 -0.94 11.65 -4.68
N ILE A 127 0.01 12.59 -4.52
CA ILE A 127 1.08 12.50 -3.51
C ILE A 127 0.57 12.36 -2.08
N SER A 128 -0.60 12.90 -1.74
CA SER A 128 -1.18 12.74 -0.39
C SER A 128 -1.37 11.29 0.01
N HIS A 129 -1.76 10.41 -0.93
CA HIS A 129 -1.91 8.98 -0.64
C HIS A 129 -0.58 8.32 -0.27
N LEU A 130 0.50 8.69 -0.96
CA LEU A 130 1.84 8.19 -0.63
C LEU A 130 2.30 8.68 0.75
N LEU A 131 2.03 9.95 1.07
CA LEU A 131 2.35 10.52 2.39
C LEU A 131 1.57 9.83 3.51
N ASP A 132 0.30 9.48 3.28
CA ASP A 132 -0.50 8.71 4.25
C ASP A 132 0.12 7.33 4.48
N GLN A 133 0.56 6.64 3.42
CA GLN A 133 1.27 5.37 3.56
C GLN A 133 2.57 5.51 4.37
N PHE A 134 3.36 6.57 4.13
CA PHE A 134 4.55 6.87 4.94
C PHE A 134 4.21 7.11 6.41
N GLN A 135 3.11 7.80 6.69
CA GLN A 135 2.65 8.02 8.07
C GLN A 135 2.26 6.73 8.77
N LEU A 136 1.52 5.89 8.08
CA LEU A 136 1.04 4.63 8.60
C LEU A 136 2.21 3.69 8.89
N LYS A 137 3.06 3.43 7.89
CA LYS A 137 4.20 2.51 8.04
C LYS A 137 5.33 3.07 8.89
N GLY A 138 5.63 4.36 8.77
CA GLY A 138 6.72 5.00 9.50
C GLY A 138 6.46 5.27 10.97
N SER A 139 5.19 5.41 11.38
CA SER A 139 4.85 5.59 12.79
C SER A 139 4.97 4.32 13.63
N GLY A 140 5.20 3.16 13.00
CA GLY A 140 5.16 1.85 13.65
C GLY A 140 3.77 1.50 14.21
N LYS A 141 2.77 2.35 13.98
CA LYS A 141 1.38 2.05 14.27
C LYS A 141 0.89 1.16 13.14
N HIS A 142 0.50 -0.07 13.46
CA HIS A 142 -0.39 -0.80 12.57
C HIS A 142 -1.53 0.14 12.18
N LEU A 143 -1.89 0.16 10.89
CA LEU A 143 -3.09 0.83 10.38
C LEU A 143 -4.15 0.81 11.47
N HIS A 144 -4.47 1.98 12.02
CA HIS A 144 -5.51 2.06 13.02
C HIS A 144 -6.72 1.41 12.36
N LYS A 145 -7.13 0.24 12.84
CA LYS A 145 -8.18 -0.51 12.17
C LYS A 145 -9.46 0.31 12.32
N ILE A 146 -9.78 1.07 11.27
CA ILE A 146 -10.87 2.03 11.23
C ILE A 146 -12.19 1.27 11.26
N PHE A 147 -12.20 0.12 10.58
CA PHE A 147 -13.35 -0.75 10.43
C PHE A 147 -13.23 -1.94 11.36
N ASP A 148 -14.35 -2.30 11.96
CA ASP A 148 -14.45 -3.50 12.79
C ASP A 148 -14.48 -4.75 11.91
N ALA A 149 -15.09 -4.66 10.72
CA ALA A 149 -15.02 -5.72 9.72
C ALA A 149 -15.04 -5.20 8.27
N PHE A 150 -14.37 -5.94 7.40
CA PHE A 150 -14.51 -5.87 5.95
C PHE A 150 -15.34 -7.06 5.48
N ILE A 151 -16.30 -6.80 4.59
CA ILE A 151 -17.13 -7.84 3.99
C ILE A 151 -16.86 -7.86 2.48
N SER A 152 -16.22 -8.93 2.03
CA SER A 152 -16.11 -9.30 0.61
C SER A 152 -17.16 -10.37 0.29
N TYR A 153 -17.66 -10.39 -0.94
CA TYR A 153 -18.73 -11.29 -1.33
C TYR A 153 -18.68 -11.63 -2.82
N ASP A 154 -19.09 -12.85 -3.15
CA ASP A 154 -19.45 -13.19 -4.52
C ASP A 154 -20.71 -12.42 -4.96
N ARG A 155 -20.84 -12.13 -6.26
CA ARG A 155 -21.94 -11.33 -6.82
C ARG A 155 -23.33 -11.86 -6.45
N LYS A 156 -23.46 -13.18 -6.31
CA LYS A 156 -24.71 -13.85 -5.90
C LYS A 156 -25.05 -13.66 -4.41
N ALA A 157 -24.07 -13.31 -3.58
CA ALA A 157 -24.24 -13.05 -2.15
C ALA A 157 -24.38 -11.55 -1.83
N ARG A 158 -24.44 -10.68 -2.83
CA ARG A 158 -24.48 -9.20 -2.68
C ARG A 158 -25.57 -8.72 -1.71
N ASP A 159 -26.81 -9.14 -1.92
CA ASP A 159 -27.93 -8.65 -1.11
C ASP A 159 -27.81 -9.11 0.35
N MET A 160 -27.31 -10.33 0.55
CA MET A 160 -27.00 -10.86 1.88
C MET A 160 -25.86 -10.08 2.55
N ALA A 161 -24.79 -9.77 1.81
CA ALA A 161 -23.67 -8.97 2.31
C ALA A 161 -24.14 -7.59 2.79
N LYS A 162 -25.01 -6.94 2.00
CA LYS A 162 -25.60 -5.64 2.35
C LYS A 162 -26.47 -5.71 3.59
N GLU A 163 -27.32 -6.73 3.70
CA GLU A 163 -28.18 -6.93 4.86
C GLU A 163 -27.35 -7.21 6.13
N ILE A 164 -26.32 -8.05 6.04
CA ILE A 164 -25.40 -8.32 7.16
C ILE A 164 -24.69 -7.02 7.57
N ALA A 165 -24.12 -6.28 6.62
CA ALA A 165 -23.43 -5.03 6.90
C ALA A 165 -24.37 -4.00 7.55
N LYS A 166 -25.61 -3.89 7.04
CA LYS A 166 -26.63 -3.01 7.61
C LYS A 166 -26.95 -3.39 9.05
N ARG A 167 -27.18 -4.68 9.34
CA ARG A 167 -27.45 -5.13 10.72
C ARG A 167 -26.28 -4.88 11.66
N LEU A 168 -25.06 -5.16 11.21
CA LEU A 168 -23.85 -4.90 12.01
C LEU A 168 -23.68 -3.39 12.31
N LYS A 169 -24.02 -2.52 11.36
CA LYS A 169 -24.04 -1.06 11.57
C LYS A 169 -25.17 -0.64 12.52
N ASP A 170 -26.41 -0.98 12.18
CA ASP A 170 -27.61 -0.44 12.82
C ASP A 170 -27.88 -1.03 14.22
N GLN A 171 -27.54 -2.31 14.44
CA GLN A 171 -27.87 -3.02 15.67
C GLN A 171 -26.68 -3.18 16.62
N HIS A 172 -25.46 -3.09 16.10
CA HIS A 172 -24.24 -3.34 16.88
C HIS A 172 -23.24 -2.18 16.86
N ASP A 173 -23.58 -1.06 16.21
CA ASP A 173 -22.75 0.15 16.10
C ASP A 173 -21.32 -0.13 15.57
N LEU A 174 -21.20 -1.11 14.66
CA LEU A 174 -19.92 -1.51 14.08
C LEU A 174 -19.62 -0.73 12.79
N LYS A 175 -18.36 -0.34 12.61
CA LYS A 175 -17.87 0.29 11.38
C LYS A 175 -17.54 -0.78 10.35
N ILE A 176 -18.37 -0.89 9.31
CA ILE A 176 -18.21 -1.94 8.27
C ILE A 176 -17.76 -1.35 6.93
N TRP A 177 -16.65 -1.88 6.39
CA TRP A 177 -16.25 -1.67 4.99
C TRP A 177 -16.94 -2.69 4.10
N LEU A 178 -17.58 -2.21 3.04
CA LEU A 178 -18.22 -3.05 2.04
C LEU A 178 -17.56 -2.76 0.70
N ASP A 179 -17.26 -3.79 -0.07
CA ASP A 179 -16.53 -3.77 -1.35
C ASP A 179 -17.22 -2.97 -2.50
N GLU A 180 -18.21 -2.13 -2.18
CA GLU A 180 -18.95 -1.27 -3.12
C GLU A 180 -18.82 0.22 -2.83
N ASN A 181 -18.09 0.63 -1.79
CA ASN A 181 -17.96 2.04 -1.45
C ASN A 181 -16.96 2.77 -2.38
N GLN A 182 -17.48 3.17 -3.55
CA GLN A 182 -16.92 4.07 -4.59
C GLN A 182 -15.86 3.44 -5.52
N GLY A 183 -15.86 3.63 -6.83
CA GLY A 183 -16.38 4.71 -7.67
C GLY A 183 -15.32 5.18 -8.69
N VAL A 184 -14.02 4.96 -8.42
CA VAL A 184 -12.89 5.29 -9.31
C VAL A 184 -11.68 4.33 -9.14
N GLN A 185 -11.66 3.46 -8.13
CA GLN A 185 -10.54 2.56 -7.84
C GLN A 185 -10.83 1.13 -8.34
N SER A 186 -9.77 0.41 -8.75
CA SER A 186 -9.89 -0.98 -9.18
C SER A 186 -10.41 -1.86 -8.03
N ALA A 187 -11.11 -2.96 -8.35
CA ALA A 187 -11.65 -3.87 -7.34
C ALA A 187 -10.55 -4.39 -6.38
N ASP A 188 -9.34 -4.59 -6.90
CA ASP A 188 -8.19 -5.06 -6.12
C ASP A 188 -7.72 -4.03 -5.07
N GLU A 189 -7.80 -2.74 -5.39
CA GLU A 189 -7.46 -1.66 -4.44
C GLU A 189 -8.50 -1.56 -3.31
N SER A 190 -9.80 -1.71 -3.62
CA SER A 190 -10.89 -1.72 -2.64
C SER A 190 -10.75 -2.88 -1.65
N VAL A 191 -10.49 -4.08 -2.18
CA VAL A 191 -10.28 -5.28 -1.36
C VAL A 191 -9.03 -5.14 -0.50
N SER A 192 -7.92 -4.67 -1.08
CA SER A 192 -6.65 -4.47 -0.36
C SER A 192 -6.80 -3.45 0.77
N GLN A 193 -7.47 -2.32 0.52
CA GLN A 193 -7.75 -1.33 1.56
C GLN A 193 -8.71 -1.87 2.63
N GLY A 194 -9.76 -2.59 2.23
CA GLY A 194 -10.68 -3.26 3.15
C GLY A 194 -9.94 -4.21 4.09
N ILE A 195 -8.99 -4.99 3.56
CA ILE A 195 -8.13 -5.89 4.33
C ILE A 195 -7.21 -5.09 5.28
N ALA A 196 -6.53 -4.09 4.74
CA ALA A 196 -5.55 -3.31 5.47
C ALA A 196 -6.19 -2.54 6.65
N LEU A 197 -7.40 -2.01 6.47
CA LEU A 197 -8.08 -1.12 7.42
C LEU A 197 -9.05 -1.82 8.38
N SER A 198 -9.37 -3.10 8.18
CA SER A 198 -10.35 -3.82 9.03
C SER A 198 -9.72 -4.76 10.04
N LYS A 199 -10.36 -4.92 11.21
CA LYS A 199 -9.94 -5.87 12.25
C LYS A 199 -10.25 -7.32 11.86
N VAL A 200 -11.43 -7.54 11.28
CA VAL A 200 -11.96 -8.84 10.88
C VAL A 200 -12.30 -8.84 9.40
N PHE A 201 -12.15 -9.99 8.74
CA PHE A 201 -12.52 -10.21 7.35
C PHE A 201 -13.62 -11.26 7.28
N LEU A 202 -14.73 -10.91 6.65
CA LEU A 202 -15.82 -11.82 6.34
C LEU A 202 -15.88 -11.99 4.83
N VAL A 203 -15.70 -13.21 4.36
CA VAL A 203 -15.82 -13.56 2.94
C VAL A 203 -17.08 -14.38 2.75
N LEU A 204 -18.07 -13.83 2.05
CA LEU A 204 -19.30 -14.52 1.70
C LEU A 204 -19.10 -15.20 0.34
N ALA A 205 -18.56 -16.41 0.40
CA ALA A 205 -18.36 -17.28 -0.75
C ALA A 205 -19.61 -18.13 -1.03
N THR A 206 -19.98 -18.24 -2.31
CA THR A 206 -20.93 -19.26 -2.76
C THR A 206 -20.19 -20.57 -3.05
N GLU A 207 -20.93 -21.68 -3.10
CA GLU A 207 -20.38 -22.97 -3.54
C GLU A 207 -19.66 -22.85 -4.89
N GLY A 208 -20.26 -22.11 -5.84
CA GLY A 208 -19.66 -21.84 -7.15
C GLY A 208 -18.39 -20.98 -7.10
N TYR A 209 -18.22 -20.13 -6.09
CA TYR A 209 -16.96 -19.40 -5.86
C TYR A 209 -15.90 -20.35 -5.30
N MET A 210 -16.25 -21.16 -4.30
CA MET A 210 -15.33 -22.13 -3.70
C MET A 210 -14.87 -23.18 -4.72
N ASP A 211 -15.74 -23.59 -5.63
CA ASP A 211 -15.38 -24.49 -6.73
C ASP A 211 -14.29 -23.91 -7.65
N LYS A 212 -14.34 -22.61 -7.93
CA LYS A 212 -13.30 -21.93 -8.73
C LYS A 212 -11.98 -21.85 -8.00
N VAL A 213 -12.01 -21.47 -6.72
CA VAL A 213 -10.81 -21.39 -5.87
C VAL A 213 -10.17 -22.77 -5.73
N ASN A 214 -10.97 -23.80 -5.44
CA ASN A 214 -10.49 -25.16 -5.21
C ASN A 214 -9.98 -25.85 -6.47
N ARG A 215 -10.55 -25.53 -7.64
CA ARG A 215 -10.06 -26.07 -8.92
C ARG A 215 -8.84 -25.33 -9.46
N GLY A 216 -8.50 -24.17 -8.88
CA GLY A 216 -7.48 -23.27 -9.39
C GLY A 216 -7.86 -22.79 -10.79
N ASP A 217 -8.64 -21.72 -10.91
CA ASP A 217 -9.10 -21.25 -12.22
C ASP A 217 -7.89 -20.79 -13.08
N PRO A 218 -7.62 -21.42 -14.24
CA PRO A 218 -6.46 -21.11 -15.10
C PRO A 218 -6.68 -19.91 -16.04
N ARG A 219 -7.71 -19.08 -15.83
CA ARG A 219 -8.14 -18.03 -16.77
C ARG A 219 -8.63 -16.76 -16.04
N GLU A 220 -7.67 -16.03 -15.51
CA GLU A 220 -7.45 -14.64 -15.96
C GLU A 220 -6.28 -14.62 -16.93
#